data_AF-A0A947JKV9-F1
#
_entry.id   AF-A0A947JKV9-F1
#
_cell.length_a   1.000
_cell.length_b   1.000
_cell.length_c   1.000
_cell.angle_alpha   90.00
_cell.angle_beta   90.00
_cell.angle_gamma   90.00
#
_symmetry.space_group_name_H-M   'P 1'
#
loop_
_entity.id
_entity.type
_entity.pdbx_description
1 polymer ?
#
loop_
_entity_poly.entity_id
_entity_poly.type
_entity_poly.pdbx_seq_one_letter_code
_entity_poly.pdbx_strand_id
1 'polypeptide(L)'
;MLNTDKILEEARLKGRIKTNDFISRFGVSRQYVSKLLSKLVDEKRLIKIGSTRSAFYTTEEYIHKNPNIAPTSYSKILINKNLEEHKIFSAIEQNFLPIASLSKSIKSIFEYAFSEMLNNAIEHSRSNKIRVFISLNKNTLTFTVDDFGVGVFRNIMEKRKLKSELEAIQDLLKGKTTTAPKLHSGEGIFFTSKIGDEFILDSYGYQFIANNLIKDIFIKQVKGQKQGTKVTFRININKVHHLNDIFKKYTDTGGGNDYGFDKTEIRIRLYTIGGVHISRSQARRVLSGLDKFKVIVMDYDHVPTVGQAFADEIYRVFNGKRQDIKIQNINMNEAVKFMVDRAKIEAKKDK
;
A
#
# COMPACT_ATOMS: atom_id res chain seq x y z
N MET A 1 -21.57 -17.12 43.85
CA MET A 1 -20.25 -17.20 43.17
C MET A 1 -20.36 -16.64 41.75
N LEU A 2 -19.31 -15.97 41.27
CA LEU A 2 -19.19 -15.47 39.89
C LEU A 2 -18.84 -16.63 38.96
N ASN A 3 -19.50 -16.74 37.80
CA ASN A 3 -19.21 -17.74 36.77
C ASN A 3 -19.35 -17.11 35.37
N THR A 4 -19.05 -17.89 34.32
CA THR A 4 -19.11 -17.42 32.92
C THR A 4 -20.50 -16.98 32.49
N ASP A 5 -21.56 -17.66 32.92
CA ASP A 5 -22.92 -17.37 32.47
C ASP A 5 -23.45 -16.05 33.04
N LYS A 6 -23.15 -15.76 34.32
CA LYS A 6 -23.47 -14.45 34.92
C LYS A 6 -22.76 -13.28 34.25
N ILE A 7 -21.51 -13.48 33.82
CA ILE A 7 -20.77 -12.45 33.07
C ILE A 7 -21.47 -12.19 31.72
N LEU A 8 -21.93 -13.24 31.04
CA LEU A 8 -22.62 -13.11 29.75
C LEU A 8 -24.00 -12.47 29.88
N GLU A 9 -24.76 -12.85 30.91
CA GLU A 9 -26.05 -12.22 31.22
C GLU A 9 -25.87 -10.72 31.46
N GLU A 10 -24.89 -10.34 32.29
CA GLU A 10 -24.57 -8.94 32.57
C GLU A 10 -24.11 -8.21 31.29
N ALA A 11 -23.31 -8.86 30.44
CA ALA A 11 -22.87 -8.32 29.17
C ALA A 11 -24.04 -8.10 28.19
N ARG A 12 -25.04 -8.99 28.17
CA ARG A 12 -26.25 -8.81 27.35
C ARG A 12 -27.13 -7.67 27.87
N LEU A 13 -27.24 -7.50 29.19
CA LEU A 13 -28.07 -6.48 29.82
C LEU A 13 -27.45 -5.07 29.75
N LYS A 14 -26.19 -4.93 30.19
CA LYS A 14 -25.49 -3.64 30.24
C LYS A 14 -24.79 -3.28 28.93
N GLY A 15 -24.52 -4.28 28.10
CA GLY A 15 -23.73 -4.14 26.89
C GLY A 15 -22.24 -4.01 27.15
N ARG A 16 -21.83 -2.99 27.92
CA ARG A 16 -20.43 -2.73 28.25
C ARG A 16 -20.13 -3.17 29.68
N ILE A 17 -19.26 -4.16 29.81
CA ILE A 17 -18.78 -4.65 31.11
C ILE A 17 -17.26 -4.52 31.25
N LYS A 18 -16.77 -4.22 32.44
CA LYS A 18 -15.35 -4.08 32.77
C LYS A 18 -14.96 -5.06 33.87
N THR A 19 -13.68 -5.40 33.95
CA THR A 19 -13.17 -6.29 35.02
C THR A 19 -13.53 -5.77 36.42
N ASN A 20 -13.50 -4.46 36.63
CA ASN A 20 -13.82 -3.85 37.93
C ASN A 20 -15.30 -4.00 38.34
N ASP A 21 -16.22 -4.18 37.39
CA ASP A 21 -17.66 -4.32 37.68
C ASP A 21 -17.96 -5.58 38.48
N PHE A 22 -17.10 -6.60 38.34
CA PHE A 22 -17.25 -7.89 39.01
C PHE A 22 -16.41 -8.02 40.28
N ILE A 23 -15.27 -7.33 40.37
CA ILE A 23 -14.40 -7.36 41.56
C ILE A 23 -15.19 -6.84 42.78
N SER A 24 -15.74 -5.63 42.67
CA SER A 24 -16.44 -4.99 43.79
C SER A 24 -17.75 -5.68 44.15
N ARG A 25 -18.48 -6.20 43.15
CA ARG A 25 -19.80 -6.81 43.34
C ARG A 25 -19.74 -8.24 43.89
N PHE A 26 -18.70 -9.00 43.57
CA PHE A 26 -18.60 -10.42 43.94
C PHE A 26 -17.47 -10.72 44.92
N GLY A 27 -16.67 -9.73 45.33
CA GLY A 27 -15.58 -9.91 46.30
C GLY A 27 -14.48 -10.86 45.82
N VAL A 28 -14.26 -10.96 44.51
CA VAL A 28 -13.29 -11.89 43.89
C VAL A 28 -12.02 -11.19 43.45
N SER A 29 -10.91 -11.93 43.36
CA SER A 29 -9.65 -11.38 42.89
C SER A 29 -9.72 -10.95 41.42
N ARG A 30 -8.97 -9.89 41.07
CA ARG A 30 -8.85 -9.42 39.67
C ARG A 30 -8.37 -10.53 38.73
N GLN A 31 -7.44 -11.36 39.18
CA GLN A 31 -6.89 -12.47 38.39
C GLN A 31 -7.96 -13.49 38.02
N TYR A 32 -8.86 -13.82 38.97
CA TYR A 32 -9.97 -14.74 38.72
C TYR A 32 -10.95 -14.21 37.67
N VAL A 33 -11.37 -12.95 37.79
CA VAL A 33 -12.26 -12.30 36.81
C VAL A 33 -11.59 -12.23 35.44
N SER A 34 -10.31 -11.84 35.37
CA SER A 34 -9.55 -11.81 34.12
C SER A 34 -9.47 -13.18 33.45
N LYS A 35 -9.27 -14.27 34.22
CA LYS A 35 -9.26 -15.64 33.69
C LYS A 35 -10.61 -16.03 33.06
N LEU A 36 -11.73 -15.70 33.70
CA LEU A 36 -13.06 -15.99 33.17
C LEU A 36 -13.38 -15.17 31.92
N LEU A 37 -13.02 -13.87 31.92
CA LEU A 37 -13.20 -13.00 30.75
C LEU A 37 -12.33 -13.45 29.57
N SER A 38 -11.06 -13.79 29.81
CA SER A 38 -10.18 -14.35 28.79
C SER A 38 -10.75 -15.63 28.20
N LYS A 39 -11.22 -16.57 29.04
CA LYS A 39 -11.88 -17.80 28.57
C LYS A 39 -13.08 -17.50 27.67
N LEU A 40 -13.95 -16.56 28.04
CA LEU A 40 -15.11 -16.18 27.24
C LEU A 40 -14.75 -15.50 25.92
N VAL A 41 -13.64 -14.75 25.88
CA VAL A 41 -13.09 -14.16 24.65
C VAL A 41 -12.49 -15.24 23.75
N ASP A 42 -11.74 -16.19 24.33
CA ASP A 42 -11.16 -17.32 23.61
C ASP A 42 -12.25 -18.23 23.02
N GLU A 43 -13.37 -18.41 23.74
CA GLU A 43 -14.57 -19.11 23.29
C GLU A 43 -15.44 -18.28 22.31
N LYS A 44 -15.03 -17.06 21.94
CA LYS A 44 -15.78 -16.12 21.09
C LYS A 44 -17.18 -15.73 21.60
N ARG A 45 -17.46 -15.93 22.89
CA ARG A 45 -18.73 -15.53 23.53
C ARG A 45 -18.72 -14.07 23.99
N LEU A 46 -17.53 -13.49 24.18
CA LEU A 46 -17.32 -12.06 24.43
C LEU A 46 -16.32 -11.47 23.45
N ILE A 47 -16.50 -10.20 23.15
CA ILE A 47 -15.56 -9.38 22.37
C ILE A 47 -14.97 -8.33 23.31
N LYS A 48 -13.64 -8.28 23.38
CA LYS A 48 -12.91 -7.24 24.11
C LYS A 48 -12.67 -6.04 23.22
N ILE A 49 -13.11 -4.86 23.67
CA ILE A 49 -12.96 -3.59 22.97
C ILE A 49 -11.95 -2.73 23.71
N GLY A 50 -10.87 -2.34 23.01
CA GLY A 50 -9.78 -1.53 23.56
C GLY A 50 -8.68 -2.33 24.26
N SER A 51 -7.50 -1.71 24.38
CA SER A 51 -6.30 -2.31 24.98
C SER A 51 -5.76 -1.55 26.20
N THR A 52 -6.35 -0.39 26.53
CA THR A 52 -5.94 0.50 27.62
C THR A 52 -6.88 0.40 28.83
N ARG A 53 -6.77 1.32 29.80
CA ARG A 53 -7.66 1.39 30.99
C ARG A 53 -9.15 1.56 30.65
N SER A 54 -9.48 2.04 29.44
CA SER A 54 -10.88 2.17 28.99
C SER A 54 -11.45 0.88 28.37
N ALA A 55 -10.65 -0.19 28.29
CA ALA A 55 -11.09 -1.44 27.70
C ALA A 55 -12.32 -2.02 28.41
N PHE A 56 -13.26 -2.54 27.62
CA PHE A 56 -14.48 -3.20 28.10
C PHE A 56 -14.75 -4.46 27.27
N TYR A 57 -15.67 -5.29 27.73
CA TYR A 57 -16.13 -6.50 27.07
C TYR A 57 -17.63 -6.35 26.75
N THR A 58 -18.07 -6.96 25.66
CA THR A 58 -19.47 -6.92 25.19
C THR A 58 -19.77 -8.22 24.45
N THR A 59 -21.05 -8.54 24.24
CA THR A 59 -21.46 -9.64 23.36
C THR A 59 -21.55 -9.18 21.90
N GLU A 60 -21.47 -10.13 20.98
CA GLU A 60 -21.70 -9.89 19.55
C GLU A 60 -23.14 -9.41 19.30
N GLU A 61 -24.14 -10.04 19.92
CA GLU A 61 -25.56 -9.63 19.88
C GLU A 61 -25.75 -8.14 20.21
N TYR A 62 -25.07 -7.66 21.26
CA TYR A 62 -25.20 -6.27 21.69
C TYR A 62 -24.52 -5.29 20.72
N ILE A 63 -23.38 -5.67 20.12
CA ILE A 63 -22.71 -4.85 19.10
C ILE A 63 -23.56 -4.73 17.83
N HIS A 64 -24.17 -5.83 17.36
CA HIS A 64 -25.06 -5.78 16.18
C HIS A 64 -26.26 -4.86 16.41
N LYS A 65 -26.82 -4.83 17.62
CA LYS A 65 -27.88 -3.89 18.01
C LYS A 65 -27.38 -2.46 18.23
N ASN A 66 -26.10 -2.26 18.53
CA ASN A 66 -25.50 -0.96 18.84
C ASN A 66 -24.18 -0.74 18.08
N PRO A 67 -24.23 -0.51 16.75
CA PRO A 67 -23.03 -0.42 15.90
C PRO A 67 -22.03 0.65 16.33
N ASN A 68 -22.51 1.72 16.98
CA ASN A 68 -21.68 2.81 17.51
C ASN A 68 -20.66 2.37 18.59
N ILE A 69 -20.81 1.16 19.12
CA ILE A 69 -19.96 0.59 20.17
C ILE A 69 -18.93 -0.37 19.58
N ALA A 70 -19.09 -0.76 18.31
CA ALA A 70 -18.15 -1.60 17.60
C ALA A 70 -16.75 -0.95 17.63
N PRO A 71 -15.68 -1.76 17.74
CA PRO A 71 -14.35 -1.21 17.68
C PRO A 71 -14.18 -0.58 16.30
N THR A 72 -13.81 0.69 16.25
CA THR A 72 -13.48 1.37 14.98
C THR A 72 -12.06 1.05 14.52
N SER A 73 -11.31 0.27 15.29
CA SER A 73 -9.97 -0.19 14.93
C SER A 73 -9.65 -1.60 15.41
N TYR A 74 -8.75 -2.25 14.68
CA TYR A 74 -8.17 -3.55 14.95
C TYR A 74 -6.65 -3.41 14.93
N SER A 75 -5.96 -4.03 15.88
CA SER A 75 -4.49 -4.06 15.90
C SER A 75 -3.98 -5.41 16.35
N LYS A 76 -2.96 -5.92 15.66
CA LYS A 76 -2.31 -7.18 16.00
C LYS A 76 -0.83 -7.12 15.70
N ILE A 77 -0.02 -7.70 16.58
CA ILE A 77 1.39 -7.99 16.32
C ILE A 77 1.48 -9.45 15.92
N LEU A 78 1.97 -9.70 14.71
CA LEU A 78 2.19 -11.01 14.13
C LEU A 78 3.64 -11.41 14.34
N ILE A 79 3.88 -12.68 14.68
CA ILE A 79 5.22 -13.27 14.65
C ILE A 79 5.43 -13.77 13.23
N ASN A 80 6.49 -13.30 12.57
CA ASN A 80 6.74 -13.62 11.17
C ASN A 80 7.37 -15.02 11.02
N LYS A 81 6.56 -16.05 11.27
CA LYS A 81 6.95 -17.45 11.15
C LYS A 81 5.78 -18.21 10.53
N ASN A 82 5.95 -18.69 9.29
CA ASN A 82 4.93 -19.40 8.53
C ASN A 82 3.59 -18.66 8.51
N LEU A 83 3.63 -17.34 8.32
CA LEU A 83 2.43 -16.54 8.15
C LEU A 83 1.90 -16.72 6.73
N GLU A 84 0.58 -16.75 6.61
CA GLU A 84 -0.14 -16.77 5.34
C GLU A 84 -1.15 -15.63 5.36
N GLU A 85 -1.06 -14.72 4.40
CA GLU A 85 -1.83 -13.49 4.32
C GLU A 85 -3.34 -13.75 4.31
N HIS A 86 -3.81 -14.75 3.57
CA HIS A 86 -5.23 -15.11 3.51
C HIS A 86 -5.78 -15.54 4.88
N LYS A 87 -5.02 -16.30 5.68
CA LYS A 87 -5.43 -16.69 7.04
C LYS A 87 -5.55 -15.48 7.96
N ILE A 88 -4.63 -14.53 7.83
CA ILE A 88 -4.68 -13.27 8.60
C ILE A 88 -5.87 -12.41 8.17
N PHE A 89 -6.16 -12.35 6.88
CA PHE A 89 -7.31 -11.63 6.35
C PHE A 89 -8.64 -12.22 6.85
N SER A 90 -8.83 -13.54 6.75
CA SER A 90 -10.04 -14.19 7.30
C SER A 90 -10.20 -13.97 8.80
N ALA A 91 -9.08 -13.96 9.55
CA ALA A 91 -9.13 -13.61 10.97
C ALA A 91 -9.53 -12.15 11.21
N ILE A 92 -9.11 -11.21 10.36
CA ILE A 92 -9.54 -9.81 10.43
C ILE A 92 -11.04 -9.71 10.15
N GLU A 93 -11.54 -10.37 9.12
CA GLU A 93 -12.98 -10.34 8.80
C GLU A 93 -13.85 -10.84 9.95
N GLN A 94 -13.40 -11.89 10.64
CA GLN A 94 -14.11 -12.45 11.80
C GLN A 94 -14.06 -11.53 13.03
N ASN A 95 -12.97 -10.79 13.23
CA ASN A 95 -12.73 -10.05 14.49
C ASN A 95 -12.93 -8.53 14.37
N PHE A 96 -13.01 -7.98 13.15
CA PHE A 96 -13.22 -6.57 12.89
C PHE A 96 -14.52 -6.38 12.09
N LEU A 97 -15.63 -6.41 12.83
CA LEU A 97 -17.00 -6.32 12.31
C LEU A 97 -17.24 -5.25 11.23
N PRO A 98 -16.64 -4.05 11.27
CA PRO A 98 -16.83 -3.06 10.21
C PRO A 98 -16.46 -3.54 8.80
N ILE A 99 -15.58 -4.55 8.65
CA ILE A 99 -15.25 -5.13 7.35
C ILE A 99 -16.45 -5.84 6.72
N ALA A 100 -17.29 -6.50 7.53
CA ALA A 100 -18.46 -7.22 7.05
C ALA A 100 -19.51 -6.28 6.43
N SER A 101 -19.55 -5.02 6.87
CA SER A 101 -20.45 -3.99 6.33
C SER A 101 -19.95 -3.29 5.06
N LEU A 102 -18.73 -3.59 4.59
CA LEU A 102 -18.19 -2.96 3.38
C LEU A 102 -18.89 -3.47 2.13
N SER A 103 -19.04 -2.60 1.12
CA SER A 103 -19.50 -3.04 -0.19
C SER A 103 -18.52 -4.06 -0.80
N LYS A 104 -19.02 -4.95 -1.64
CA LYS A 104 -18.21 -5.98 -2.31
C LYS A 104 -16.97 -5.39 -2.99
N SER A 105 -17.12 -4.24 -3.64
CA SER A 105 -16.02 -3.57 -4.36
C SER A 105 -14.92 -3.07 -3.41
N ILE A 106 -15.31 -2.42 -2.31
CA ILE A 106 -14.36 -1.93 -1.30
C ILE A 106 -13.69 -3.10 -0.58
N LYS A 107 -14.45 -4.16 -0.28
CA LYS A 107 -13.90 -5.37 0.32
C LYS A 107 -12.83 -6.02 -0.55
N SER A 108 -13.08 -6.18 -1.86
CA SER A 108 -12.09 -6.74 -2.79
C SER A 108 -10.85 -5.85 -2.92
N ILE A 109 -11.00 -4.53 -2.94
CA ILE A 109 -9.86 -3.61 -2.92
C ILE A 109 -9.04 -3.76 -1.63
N PHE A 110 -9.73 -3.80 -0.49
CA PHE A 110 -9.09 -3.96 0.81
C PHE A 110 -8.34 -5.29 0.91
N GLU A 111 -8.97 -6.39 0.50
CA GLU A 111 -8.38 -7.73 0.46
C GLU A 111 -7.12 -7.77 -0.39
N TYR A 112 -7.18 -7.27 -1.63
CA TYR A 112 -6.04 -7.20 -2.52
C TYR A 112 -4.91 -6.35 -1.92
N ALA A 113 -5.20 -5.08 -1.59
CA ALA A 113 -4.20 -4.13 -1.11
C ALA A 113 -3.57 -4.58 0.21
N PHE A 114 -4.36 -5.10 1.15
CA PHE A 114 -3.85 -5.57 2.44
C PHE A 114 -2.97 -6.81 2.25
N SER A 115 -3.43 -7.79 1.47
CA SER A 115 -2.70 -9.05 1.23
C SER A 115 -1.38 -8.79 0.53
N GLU A 116 -1.35 -7.97 -0.52
CA GLU A 116 -0.11 -7.59 -1.20
C GLU A 116 0.89 -6.94 -0.24
N MET A 117 0.43 -6.02 0.62
CA MET A 117 1.33 -5.29 1.53
C MET A 117 1.81 -6.16 2.70
N LEU A 118 0.94 -7.05 3.20
CA LEU A 118 1.32 -8.02 4.22
C LEU A 118 2.30 -9.06 3.67
N ASN A 119 2.06 -9.58 2.46
CA ASN A 119 2.93 -10.54 1.81
C ASN A 119 4.34 -9.95 1.59
N ASN A 120 4.42 -8.72 1.08
CA ASN A 120 5.69 -7.99 0.96
C ASN A 120 6.43 -7.89 2.31
N ALA A 121 5.70 -7.64 3.41
CA ALA A 121 6.31 -7.61 4.73
C ALA A 121 6.77 -9.00 5.19
N ILE A 122 6.00 -10.06 4.95
CA ILE A 122 6.35 -11.45 5.31
C ILE A 122 7.64 -11.87 4.58
N GLU A 123 7.69 -11.69 3.27
CA GLU A 123 8.70 -12.28 2.40
C GLU A 123 9.99 -11.45 2.30
N HIS A 124 9.90 -10.13 2.41
CA HIS A 124 11.03 -9.25 2.07
C HIS A 124 11.56 -8.44 3.24
N SER A 125 10.81 -8.28 4.33
CA SER A 125 11.27 -7.45 5.46
C SER A 125 12.44 -8.09 6.23
N ARG A 126 12.52 -9.42 6.31
CA ARG A 126 13.35 -10.16 7.28
C ARG A 126 13.06 -9.75 8.75
N SER A 127 11.91 -9.15 9.02
CA SER A 127 11.49 -8.77 10.36
C SER A 127 10.93 -9.97 11.12
N ASN A 128 11.28 -10.11 12.41
CA ASN A 128 10.71 -11.13 13.28
C ASN A 128 9.23 -10.88 13.63
N LYS A 129 8.81 -9.61 13.57
CA LYS A 129 7.46 -9.18 13.94
C LYS A 129 6.91 -8.23 12.89
N ILE A 130 5.60 -8.33 12.63
CA ILE A 130 4.87 -7.42 11.75
C ILE A 130 3.67 -6.90 12.53
N ARG A 131 3.52 -5.58 12.61
CA ARG A 131 2.35 -4.96 13.22
C ARG A 131 1.36 -4.62 12.14
N VAL A 132 0.13 -5.10 12.31
CA VAL A 132 -1.01 -4.71 11.48
C VAL A 132 -1.95 -3.83 12.29
N PHE A 133 -2.44 -2.77 11.67
CA PHE A 133 -3.45 -1.89 12.22
C PHE A 133 -4.48 -1.59 11.14
N ILE A 134 -5.76 -1.63 11.49
CA ILE A 134 -6.87 -1.31 10.60
C ILE A 134 -7.81 -0.40 11.37
N SER A 135 -8.39 0.59 10.71
CA SER A 135 -9.42 1.41 11.31
C SER A 135 -10.43 1.88 10.27
N LEU A 136 -11.69 1.95 10.66
CA LEU A 136 -12.74 2.64 9.93
C LEU A 136 -13.16 3.87 10.74
N ASN A 137 -12.76 5.05 10.27
CA ASN A 137 -13.13 6.32 10.89
C ASN A 137 -14.02 7.11 9.93
N LYS A 138 -15.27 7.36 10.35
CA LYS A 138 -16.32 7.90 9.46
C LYS A 138 -16.41 7.03 8.19
N ASN A 139 -16.04 7.59 7.04
CA ASN A 139 -16.10 6.91 5.75
C ASN A 139 -14.71 6.52 5.24
N THR A 140 -13.66 6.60 6.06
CA THR A 140 -12.28 6.30 5.65
C THR A 140 -11.81 5.01 6.28
N LEU A 141 -11.65 3.97 5.45
CA LEU A 141 -10.96 2.75 5.81
C LEU A 141 -9.46 2.98 5.67
N THR A 142 -8.72 2.73 6.74
CA THR A 142 -7.26 2.82 6.79
C THR A 142 -6.70 1.49 7.21
N PHE A 143 -5.63 1.02 6.56
CA PHE A 143 -4.79 -0.01 7.12
C PHE A 143 -3.32 0.41 7.16
N THR A 144 -2.58 -0.23 8.04
CA THR A 144 -1.15 -0.09 8.18
C THR A 144 -0.52 -1.47 8.34
N VAL A 145 0.52 -1.72 7.56
CA VAL A 145 1.43 -2.87 7.72
C VAL A 145 2.80 -2.30 8.07
N ASP A 146 3.32 -2.65 9.24
CA ASP A 146 4.52 -2.06 9.84
C ASP A 146 5.48 -3.17 10.26
N ASP A 147 6.55 -3.37 9.47
CA ASP A 147 7.64 -4.29 9.75
C ASP A 147 8.86 -3.57 10.30
N PHE A 148 9.74 -4.27 11.02
CA PHE A 148 10.94 -3.70 11.65
C PHE A 148 12.22 -4.19 10.99
N GLY A 149 12.15 -4.42 9.68
CA GLY A 149 13.15 -5.14 8.91
C GLY A 149 14.18 -4.29 8.18
N VAL A 150 14.67 -4.83 7.06
CA VAL A 150 15.70 -4.22 6.21
C VAL A 150 15.25 -2.91 5.53
N GLY A 151 13.94 -2.73 5.36
CA GLY A 151 13.35 -1.58 4.69
C GLY A 151 13.26 -1.75 3.17
N VAL A 152 12.13 -1.36 2.60
CA VAL A 152 11.80 -1.59 1.19
C VAL A 152 12.78 -0.91 0.23
N PHE A 153 13.13 0.36 0.45
CA PHE A 153 14.01 1.10 -0.46
C PHE A 153 15.43 0.54 -0.42
N ARG A 154 15.94 0.25 0.77
CA ARG A 154 17.28 -0.36 0.95
C ARG A 154 17.37 -1.75 0.33
N ASN A 155 16.34 -2.58 0.51
CA ASN A 155 16.27 -3.90 -0.14
C ASN A 155 16.26 -3.78 -1.67
N ILE A 156 15.51 -2.82 -2.22
CA ILE A 156 15.52 -2.55 -3.67
C ILE A 156 16.89 -2.06 -4.12
N MET A 157 17.52 -1.13 -3.39
CA MET A 157 18.86 -0.63 -3.70
C MET A 157 19.89 -1.74 -3.77
N GLU A 158 19.92 -2.63 -2.77
CA GLU A 158 20.85 -3.75 -2.72
C GLU A 158 20.66 -4.69 -3.93
N LYS A 159 19.41 -5.12 -4.18
CA LYS A 159 19.14 -6.11 -5.26
C LYS A 159 19.25 -5.52 -6.66
N ARG A 160 19.02 -4.22 -6.84
CA ARG A 160 19.07 -3.52 -8.13
C ARG A 160 20.37 -2.72 -8.33
N LYS A 161 21.29 -2.75 -7.36
CA LYS A 161 22.56 -2.01 -7.34
C LYS A 161 22.37 -0.50 -7.54
N LEU A 162 21.36 0.07 -6.89
CA LEU A 162 21.04 1.50 -6.97
C LEU A 162 21.80 2.28 -5.90
N LYS A 163 22.08 3.56 -6.18
CA LYS A 163 22.99 4.38 -5.37
C LYS A 163 22.30 5.18 -4.27
N SER A 164 20.97 5.27 -4.31
CA SER A 164 20.20 6.04 -3.33
C SER A 164 18.76 5.54 -3.19
N GLU A 165 18.12 5.87 -2.08
CA GLU A 165 16.70 5.57 -1.83
C GLU A 165 15.80 6.27 -2.85
N LEU A 166 16.19 7.46 -3.32
CA LEU A 166 15.48 8.17 -4.39
C LEU A 166 15.46 7.34 -5.68
N GLU A 167 16.60 6.75 -6.07
CA GLU A 167 16.66 5.86 -7.24
C GLU A 167 15.81 4.60 -7.03
N ALA A 168 15.76 4.05 -5.81
CA ALA A 168 14.90 2.92 -5.51
C ALA A 168 13.41 3.26 -5.58
N ILE A 169 13.00 4.45 -5.13
CA ILE A 169 11.62 4.93 -5.28
C ILE A 169 11.29 5.11 -6.77
N GLN A 170 12.19 5.72 -7.54
CA GLN A 170 12.02 5.89 -8.98
C GLN A 170 11.87 4.55 -9.71
N ASP A 171 12.69 3.54 -9.37
CA ASP A 171 12.62 2.19 -9.96
C ASP A 171 11.34 1.44 -9.54
N LEU A 172 10.92 1.58 -8.28
CA LEU A 172 9.66 1.03 -7.75
C LEU A 172 8.45 1.58 -8.52
N LEU A 173 8.44 2.89 -8.79
CA LEU A 173 7.34 3.58 -9.47
C LEU A 173 7.14 3.17 -10.93
N LYS A 174 8.13 2.51 -11.55
CA LYS A 174 7.99 1.98 -12.92
C LYS A 174 7.05 0.78 -12.99
N GLY A 175 6.81 0.08 -11.87
CA GLY A 175 6.07 -1.17 -11.84
C GLY A 175 6.83 -2.37 -12.41
N LYS A 176 6.29 -3.57 -12.19
CA LYS A 176 6.98 -4.86 -12.45
C LYS A 176 8.36 -4.93 -11.79
N THR A 177 8.51 -4.24 -10.67
CA THR A 177 9.79 -4.09 -9.97
C THR A 177 9.76 -5.07 -8.82
N THR A 178 10.32 -6.24 -9.07
CA THR A 178 10.39 -7.34 -8.12
C THR A 178 11.84 -7.65 -7.81
N THR A 179 12.12 -7.91 -6.54
CA THR A 179 13.43 -8.34 -6.08
C THR A 179 13.57 -9.88 -6.08
N ALA A 180 12.52 -10.59 -6.54
CA ALA A 180 12.48 -12.04 -6.75
C ALA A 180 11.55 -12.38 -7.94
N PRO A 181 12.01 -12.19 -9.20
CA PRO A 181 11.17 -12.31 -10.40
C PRO A 181 10.55 -13.69 -10.66
N LYS A 182 11.13 -14.75 -10.09
CA LYS A 182 10.61 -16.12 -10.21
C LYS A 182 9.40 -16.40 -9.31
N LEU A 183 9.18 -15.56 -8.29
CA LEU A 183 8.15 -15.76 -7.27
C LEU A 183 7.10 -14.64 -7.24
N HIS A 184 7.46 -13.42 -7.65
CA HIS A 184 6.55 -12.27 -7.63
C HIS A 184 6.64 -11.44 -8.91
N SER A 185 5.50 -10.94 -9.38
CA SER A 185 5.40 -10.07 -10.56
C SER A 185 5.97 -8.67 -10.32
N GLY A 186 6.11 -8.23 -9.07
CA GLY A 186 6.60 -6.89 -8.71
C GLY A 186 5.57 -5.79 -8.95
N GLU A 187 4.30 -6.17 -8.91
CA GLU A 187 3.16 -5.32 -9.27
C GLU A 187 2.39 -4.84 -8.03
N GLY A 188 2.49 -5.57 -6.91
CA GLY A 188 1.72 -5.32 -5.69
C GLY A 188 1.79 -3.89 -5.17
N ILE A 189 3.01 -3.39 -4.90
CA ILE A 189 3.20 -2.01 -4.41
C ILE A 189 2.73 -1.00 -5.45
N PHE A 190 3.03 -1.24 -6.73
CA PHE A 190 2.63 -0.35 -7.81
C PHE A 190 1.11 -0.21 -7.88
N PHE A 191 0.37 -1.31 -8.02
CA PHE A 191 -1.09 -1.25 -8.11
C PHE A 191 -1.74 -0.77 -6.81
N THR A 192 -1.26 -1.24 -5.65
CA THR A 192 -1.77 -0.77 -4.35
C THR A 192 -1.64 0.75 -4.22
N SER A 193 -0.55 1.35 -4.72
CA SER A 193 -0.37 2.80 -4.72
C SER A 193 -1.35 3.58 -5.61
N LYS A 194 -1.97 2.92 -6.59
CA LYS A 194 -2.92 3.51 -7.55
C LYS A 194 -4.39 3.28 -7.19
N ILE A 195 -4.68 2.28 -6.36
CA ILE A 195 -6.05 1.86 -6.03
C ILE A 195 -6.66 2.72 -4.92
N GLY A 196 -5.90 3.03 -3.86
CA GLY A 196 -6.40 3.80 -2.71
C GLY A 196 -6.59 5.27 -3.02
N ASP A 197 -7.31 6.00 -2.16
CA ASP A 197 -7.32 7.47 -2.22
C ASP A 197 -5.93 8.03 -1.86
N GLU A 198 -5.26 7.39 -0.90
CA GLU A 198 -3.89 7.72 -0.52
C GLU A 198 -3.10 6.46 -0.14
N PHE A 199 -1.85 6.41 -0.59
CA PHE A 199 -0.88 5.38 -0.25
C PHE A 199 0.42 6.03 0.22
N ILE A 200 0.94 5.58 1.34
CA ILE A 200 2.18 6.08 1.94
C ILE A 200 3.09 4.89 2.22
N LEU A 201 4.32 4.96 1.72
CA LEU A 201 5.38 3.99 1.95
C LEU A 201 6.54 4.70 2.64
N ASP A 202 6.76 4.36 3.90
CA ASP A 202 7.77 4.98 4.77
C ASP A 202 8.86 3.97 5.12
N SER A 203 10.11 4.32 4.88
CA SER A 203 11.26 3.48 5.23
C SER A 203 12.52 4.32 5.40
N TYR A 204 13.19 4.16 6.55
CA TYR A 204 14.51 4.75 6.86
C TYR A 204 14.68 6.22 6.47
N GLY A 205 13.71 7.06 6.82
CA GLY A 205 13.80 8.51 6.60
C GLY A 205 13.38 8.97 5.20
N TYR A 206 12.91 8.06 4.34
CA TYR A 206 12.30 8.38 3.06
C TYR A 206 10.84 7.97 3.05
N GLN A 207 10.01 8.83 2.48
CA GLN A 207 8.58 8.60 2.35
C GLN A 207 8.13 8.84 0.91
N PHE A 208 7.55 7.82 0.31
CA PHE A 208 6.81 7.93 -0.95
C PHE A 208 5.32 8.04 -0.62
N ILE A 209 4.65 9.05 -1.20
CA ILE A 209 3.21 9.27 -1.06
C ILE A 209 2.60 9.32 -2.45
N ALA A 210 1.62 8.46 -2.72
CA ALA A 210 0.71 8.61 -3.84
C ALA A 210 -0.64 9.10 -3.31
N ASN A 211 -1.03 10.31 -3.70
CA ASN A 211 -2.33 10.89 -3.37
C ASN A 211 -3.19 10.94 -4.63
N ASN A 212 -4.09 9.96 -4.76
CA ASN A 212 -4.90 9.79 -5.96
C ASN A 212 -6.12 10.74 -6.00
N LEU A 213 -6.40 11.46 -4.90
CA LEU A 213 -7.43 12.52 -4.87
C LEU A 213 -7.02 13.73 -5.71
N ILE A 214 -5.77 14.19 -5.52
CA ILE A 214 -5.17 15.27 -6.32
C ILE A 214 -4.36 14.74 -7.51
N LYS A 215 -4.33 13.41 -7.68
CA LYS A 215 -3.59 12.68 -8.73
C LYS A 215 -2.09 12.97 -8.71
N ASP A 216 -1.51 13.05 -7.51
CA ASP A 216 -0.13 13.47 -7.33
C ASP A 216 0.79 12.54 -6.53
N ILE A 217 2.09 12.63 -6.80
CA ILE A 217 3.14 11.82 -6.15
C ILE A 217 4.16 12.72 -5.48
N PHE A 218 4.44 12.43 -4.21
CA PHE A 218 5.43 13.13 -3.40
C PHE A 218 6.51 12.17 -2.90
N ILE A 219 7.73 12.67 -2.88
CA ILE A 219 8.87 12.03 -2.22
C ILE A 219 9.39 13.01 -1.18
N LYS A 220 9.44 12.58 0.07
CA LYS A 220 9.89 13.41 1.19
C LYS A 220 11.01 12.71 1.93
N GLN A 221 12.00 13.49 2.33
CA GLN A 221 12.94 13.08 3.37
C GLN A 221 12.36 13.49 4.73
N VAL A 222 12.09 12.53 5.59
CA VAL A 222 11.48 12.75 6.90
C VAL A 222 12.53 12.55 7.98
N LYS A 223 12.57 13.47 8.95
CA LYS A 223 13.43 13.33 10.14
C LYS A 223 12.81 12.25 11.04
N GLY A 224 13.43 11.07 11.13
CA GLY A 224 12.93 10.02 12.00
C GLY A 224 13.45 8.60 11.71
N GLN A 225 13.47 7.80 12.77
CA GLN A 225 14.09 6.48 12.90
C GLN A 225 13.17 5.32 12.46
N LYS A 226 12.46 5.42 11.33
CA LYS A 226 11.70 4.26 10.87
C LYS A 226 12.66 3.13 10.51
N GLN A 227 12.81 2.16 11.40
CA GLN A 227 13.50 0.90 11.13
C GLN A 227 12.51 -0.04 10.45
N GLY A 228 12.83 -0.48 9.23
CA GLY A 228 11.96 -1.31 8.39
C GLY A 228 11.07 -0.52 7.44
N THR A 229 9.91 -1.08 7.12
CA THR A 229 8.93 -0.45 6.23
C THR A 229 7.60 -0.28 6.93
N LYS A 230 6.92 0.84 6.69
CA LYS A 230 5.53 1.04 7.05
C LYS A 230 4.74 1.47 5.83
N VAL A 231 3.75 0.67 5.50
CA VAL A 231 2.72 1.00 4.51
C VAL A 231 1.53 1.57 5.23
N THR A 232 0.98 2.69 4.74
CA THR A 232 -0.34 3.20 5.13
C THR A 232 -1.18 3.34 3.87
N PHE A 233 -2.37 2.74 3.88
CA PHE A 233 -3.32 2.82 2.78
C PHE A 233 -4.63 3.40 3.30
N ARG A 234 -5.24 4.29 2.52
CA ARG A 234 -6.52 4.93 2.85
C ARG A 234 -7.46 4.90 1.66
N ILE A 235 -8.73 4.59 1.92
CA ILE A 235 -9.80 4.63 0.92
C ILE A 235 -11.10 5.09 1.56
N ASN A 236 -11.87 5.89 0.81
CA ASN A 236 -13.22 6.25 1.15
C ASN A 236 -14.19 5.13 0.76
N ILE A 237 -14.90 4.57 1.74
CA ILE A 237 -15.78 3.42 1.55
C ILE A 237 -17.06 3.73 0.78
N ASN A 238 -17.39 5.02 0.61
CA ASN A 238 -18.58 5.46 -0.13
C ASN A 238 -18.30 5.71 -1.61
N LYS A 239 -17.03 5.70 -2.03
CA LYS A 239 -16.69 5.86 -3.46
C LYS A 239 -16.74 4.52 -4.16
N VAL A 240 -17.33 4.49 -5.34
CA VAL A 240 -17.29 3.31 -6.20
C VAL A 240 -15.93 3.25 -6.87
N HIS A 241 -15.11 2.31 -6.44
CA HIS A 241 -13.83 1.98 -7.06
C HIS A 241 -13.86 0.51 -7.44
N HIS A 242 -13.54 0.16 -8.69
CA HIS A 242 -13.35 -1.22 -9.11
C HIS A 242 -11.88 -1.49 -9.41
N LEU A 243 -11.35 -2.56 -8.82
CA LEU A 243 -9.97 -3.01 -9.01
C LEU A 243 -9.63 -3.19 -10.51
N ASN A 244 -10.58 -3.78 -11.25
CA ASN A 244 -10.45 -4.03 -12.69
C ASN A 244 -10.25 -2.75 -13.51
N ASP A 245 -10.81 -1.62 -13.09
CA ASP A 245 -10.66 -0.35 -13.82
C ASP A 245 -9.23 0.19 -13.71
N ILE A 246 -8.55 -0.10 -12.60
CA ILE A 246 -7.14 0.25 -12.43
C ILE A 246 -6.27 -0.68 -13.27
N PHE A 247 -6.50 -2.00 -13.22
CA PHE A 247 -5.73 -2.95 -14.04
C PHE A 247 -5.85 -2.64 -15.53
N LYS A 248 -7.07 -2.38 -16.02
CA LYS A 248 -7.32 -2.01 -17.42
C LYS A 248 -6.55 -0.77 -17.89
N LYS A 249 -6.29 0.21 -17.02
CA LYS A 249 -5.51 1.41 -17.38
C LYS A 249 -4.06 1.10 -17.73
N TYR A 250 -3.55 -0.01 -17.22
CA TYR A 250 -2.16 -0.44 -17.34
C TYR A 250 -1.98 -1.69 -18.22
N THR A 251 -3.05 -2.13 -18.90
CA THR A 251 -3.01 -3.14 -19.96
C THR A 251 -3.20 -2.48 -21.32
N ASP A 252 -2.43 -2.86 -22.33
CA ASP A 252 -2.61 -2.45 -23.71
C ASP A 252 -3.74 -3.28 -24.33
N THR A 253 -4.92 -2.66 -24.44
CA THR A 253 -6.09 -3.29 -25.07
C THR A 253 -6.01 -3.33 -26.61
N GLY A 254 -4.89 -2.89 -27.19
CA GLY A 254 -4.74 -2.62 -28.62
C GLY A 254 -4.24 -3.77 -29.51
N GLY A 255 -3.88 -4.94 -28.97
CA GLY A 255 -3.38 -6.04 -29.81
C GLY A 255 -3.21 -7.37 -29.08
N GLY A 256 -4.13 -8.30 -29.34
CA GLY A 256 -4.12 -9.68 -28.83
C GLY A 256 -4.69 -9.83 -27.42
N ASN A 257 -5.20 -11.03 -27.10
CA ASN A 257 -5.83 -11.44 -25.82
C ASN A 257 -4.88 -11.40 -24.59
N ASP A 258 -3.87 -10.55 -24.60
CA ASP A 258 -2.80 -10.53 -23.61
C ASP A 258 -3.15 -9.50 -22.52
N TYR A 259 -3.88 -9.93 -21.49
CA TYR A 259 -4.31 -9.11 -20.33
C TYR A 259 -3.14 -8.71 -19.39
N GLY A 260 -1.90 -8.69 -19.89
CA GLY A 260 -0.70 -8.44 -19.10
C GLY A 260 -0.47 -6.95 -18.79
N PHE A 261 0.13 -6.66 -17.63
CA PHE A 261 0.57 -5.31 -17.25
C PHE A 261 1.72 -4.81 -18.14
N ASP A 262 1.44 -4.36 -19.35
CA ASP A 262 2.44 -4.01 -20.37
C ASP A 262 2.54 -2.50 -20.63
N LYS A 263 1.75 -1.69 -19.93
CA LYS A 263 1.81 -0.24 -19.99
C LYS A 263 2.26 0.36 -18.66
N THR A 264 3.23 1.27 -18.69
CA THR A 264 3.66 2.04 -17.51
C THR A 264 3.64 3.54 -17.75
N GLU A 265 3.60 4.32 -16.68
CA GLU A 265 3.62 5.79 -16.70
C GLU A 265 4.79 6.30 -15.85
N ILE A 266 5.63 7.13 -16.46
CA ILE A 266 6.84 7.68 -15.86
C ILE A 266 6.70 9.17 -15.69
N ARG A 267 6.70 9.63 -14.44
CA ARG A 267 6.70 11.06 -14.11
C ARG A 267 8.10 11.63 -14.18
N ILE A 268 8.39 12.36 -15.26
CA ILE A 268 9.73 12.88 -15.56
C ILE A 268 10.22 13.86 -14.49
N ARG A 269 9.32 14.64 -13.88
CA ARG A 269 9.65 15.53 -12.76
C ARG A 269 10.28 14.83 -11.54
N LEU A 270 10.09 13.52 -11.36
CA LEU A 270 10.76 12.80 -10.27
C LEU A 270 12.26 12.62 -10.51
N TYR A 271 12.70 12.78 -11.76
CA TYR A 271 14.09 12.69 -12.20
C TYR A 271 14.77 14.05 -12.35
N THR A 272 14.04 15.15 -12.15
CA THR A 272 14.60 16.52 -12.06
C THR A 272 15.03 16.90 -10.64
N ILE A 273 14.76 16.04 -9.65
CA ILE A 273 15.13 16.23 -8.24
C ILE A 273 16.66 16.15 -8.13
N GLY A 274 17.33 17.29 -8.26
CA GLY A 274 18.79 17.42 -8.30
C GLY A 274 19.34 18.46 -9.28
N GLY A 275 18.50 19.09 -10.12
CA GLY A 275 18.92 20.19 -11.00
C GLY A 275 17.89 20.56 -12.08
N VAL A 276 18.04 21.75 -12.67
CA VAL A 276 17.10 22.30 -13.67
C VAL A 276 17.20 21.61 -15.03
N HIS A 277 18.35 21.00 -15.35
CA HIS A 277 18.62 20.39 -16.66
C HIS A 277 18.71 18.86 -16.54
N ILE A 278 17.86 18.17 -17.29
CA ILE A 278 17.89 16.71 -17.36
C ILE A 278 19.01 16.28 -18.33
N SER A 279 19.98 15.51 -17.82
CA SER A 279 21.14 15.05 -18.60
C SER A 279 20.91 13.70 -19.28
N ARG A 280 21.84 13.28 -20.13
CA ARG A 280 21.82 11.95 -20.76
C ARG A 280 21.82 10.79 -19.75
N SER A 281 22.56 10.95 -18.65
CA SER A 281 22.58 9.96 -17.57
C SER A 281 21.21 9.81 -16.92
N GLN A 282 20.46 10.90 -16.78
CA GLN A 282 19.09 10.88 -16.28
C GLN A 282 18.15 10.14 -17.23
N ALA A 283 18.29 10.34 -18.55
CA ALA A 283 17.51 9.58 -19.53
C ALA A 283 17.76 8.07 -19.38
N ARG A 284 19.02 7.64 -19.25
CA ARG A 284 19.33 6.23 -19.01
C ARG A 284 18.72 5.68 -17.73
N ARG A 285 18.67 6.49 -16.67
CA ARG A 285 17.99 6.11 -15.40
C ARG A 285 16.49 5.97 -15.59
N VAL A 286 15.85 6.89 -16.30
CA VAL A 286 14.43 6.81 -16.69
C VAL A 286 14.16 5.50 -17.43
N LEU A 287 14.95 5.22 -18.46
CA LEU A 287 14.77 4.09 -19.38
C LEU A 287 15.13 2.72 -18.79
N SER A 288 15.95 2.67 -17.74
CA SER A 288 16.39 1.40 -17.15
C SER A 288 15.21 0.53 -16.71
N GLY A 289 15.19 -0.71 -17.18
CA GLY A 289 14.14 -1.68 -16.86
C GLY A 289 12.80 -1.44 -17.55
N LEU A 290 12.70 -0.48 -18.49
CA LEU A 290 11.47 -0.24 -19.24
C LEU A 290 11.29 -1.17 -20.46
N ASP A 291 12.31 -1.97 -20.76
CA ASP A 291 12.36 -2.97 -21.83
C ASP A 291 11.30 -4.09 -21.73
N LYS A 292 10.66 -4.23 -20.56
CA LYS A 292 9.62 -5.21 -20.24
C LYS A 292 8.18 -4.73 -20.52
N PHE A 293 8.02 -3.50 -21.01
CA PHE A 293 6.72 -2.88 -21.31
C PHE A 293 6.55 -2.71 -22.82
N LYS A 294 5.32 -2.83 -23.31
CA LYS A 294 4.93 -2.52 -24.69
C LYS A 294 4.62 -1.03 -24.86
N VAL A 295 4.10 -0.38 -23.81
CA VAL A 295 3.74 1.04 -23.84
C VAL A 295 4.37 1.79 -22.67
N ILE A 296 5.09 2.86 -22.97
CA ILE A 296 5.66 3.77 -21.96
C ILE A 296 5.03 5.14 -22.15
N VAL A 297 4.32 5.62 -21.13
CA VAL A 297 3.80 6.99 -21.08
C VAL A 297 4.80 7.86 -20.32
N MET A 298 5.41 8.82 -21.00
CA MET A 298 6.27 9.84 -20.41
C MET A 298 5.41 11.05 -20.04
N ASP A 299 5.26 11.29 -18.74
CA ASP A 299 4.53 12.43 -18.19
C ASP A 299 5.49 13.58 -17.86
N TYR A 300 5.34 14.67 -18.59
CA TYR A 300 6.16 15.89 -18.48
C TYR A 300 5.51 16.97 -17.61
N ASP A 301 4.47 16.62 -16.85
CA ASP A 301 3.81 17.54 -15.93
C ASP A 301 4.82 18.17 -14.96
N HIS A 302 4.77 19.50 -14.83
CA HIS A 302 5.71 20.33 -14.06
C HIS A 302 7.20 20.18 -14.43
N VAL A 303 7.52 19.75 -15.64
CA VAL A 303 8.90 19.75 -16.16
C VAL A 303 9.15 21.05 -16.94
N PRO A 304 10.04 21.95 -16.48
CA PRO A 304 10.25 23.24 -17.15
C PRO A 304 10.89 23.07 -18.53
N THR A 305 11.91 22.21 -18.64
CA THR A 305 12.60 21.91 -19.89
C THR A 305 13.33 20.57 -19.80
N VAL A 306 13.77 20.03 -20.93
CA VAL A 306 14.64 18.86 -21.01
C VAL A 306 15.86 19.16 -21.88
N GLY A 307 17.02 18.58 -21.55
CA GLY A 307 18.22 18.77 -22.36
C GLY A 307 18.14 18.01 -23.69
N GLN A 308 18.84 18.50 -24.72
CA GLN A 308 18.92 17.83 -26.02
C GLN A 308 19.42 16.38 -25.87
N ALA A 309 20.45 16.15 -25.06
CA ALA A 309 21.00 14.81 -24.83
C ALA A 309 20.03 13.87 -24.09
N PHE A 310 19.06 14.41 -23.34
CA PHE A 310 18.00 13.62 -22.73
C PHE A 310 16.97 13.18 -23.77
N ALA A 311 16.50 14.12 -24.61
CA ALA A 311 15.57 13.81 -25.68
C ALA A 311 16.18 12.83 -26.71
N ASP A 312 17.45 13.05 -27.09
CA ASP A 312 18.19 12.18 -28.01
C ASP A 312 18.23 10.72 -27.52
N GLU A 313 18.57 10.51 -26.25
CA GLU A 313 18.68 9.17 -25.68
C GLU A 313 17.34 8.42 -25.67
N ILE A 314 16.22 9.12 -25.43
CA ILE A 314 14.89 8.50 -25.39
C ILE A 314 14.36 8.24 -26.80
N TYR A 315 14.31 9.27 -27.65
CA TYR A 315 13.54 9.23 -28.89
C TYR A 315 14.33 8.78 -30.12
N ARG A 316 15.66 8.88 -30.08
CA ARG A 316 16.52 8.39 -31.15
C ARG A 316 17.20 7.09 -30.76
N VAL A 317 17.95 7.08 -29.64
CA VAL A 317 18.75 5.92 -29.25
C VAL A 317 17.88 4.76 -28.75
N PHE A 318 17.06 4.99 -27.72
CA PHE A 318 16.26 3.92 -27.12
C PHE A 318 15.14 3.46 -28.06
N ASN A 319 14.35 4.39 -28.58
CA ASN A 319 13.28 4.09 -29.54
C ASN A 319 13.82 3.45 -30.84
N GLY A 320 15.02 3.84 -31.28
CA GLY A 320 15.68 3.19 -32.42
C GLY A 320 16.04 1.73 -32.15
N LYS A 321 16.53 1.42 -30.93
CA LYS A 321 16.85 0.06 -30.48
C LYS A 321 15.62 -0.79 -30.16
N ARG A 322 14.51 -0.17 -29.73
CA ARG A 322 13.30 -0.82 -29.22
C ARG A 322 12.06 -0.33 -29.95
N GLN A 323 11.98 -0.66 -31.23
CA GLN A 323 10.84 -0.31 -32.09
C GLN A 323 9.56 -1.06 -31.71
N ASP A 324 9.69 -2.15 -30.93
CA ASP A 324 8.60 -2.91 -30.33
C ASP A 324 7.88 -2.14 -29.19
N ILE A 325 8.49 -1.08 -28.66
CA ILE A 325 7.95 -0.30 -27.55
C ILE A 325 7.36 1.02 -28.05
N LYS A 326 6.08 1.27 -27.74
CA LYS A 326 5.39 2.52 -28.02
C LYS A 326 5.62 3.55 -26.92
N ILE A 327 6.34 4.63 -27.25
CA ILE A 327 6.52 5.78 -26.36
C ILE A 327 5.42 6.82 -26.62
N GLN A 328 4.64 7.16 -25.59
CA GLN A 328 3.62 8.20 -25.58
C GLN A 328 4.06 9.34 -24.68
N ASN A 329 3.74 10.58 -25.05
CA ASN A 329 4.12 11.76 -24.26
C ASN A 329 2.86 12.53 -23.87
N ILE A 330 2.75 12.92 -22.61
CA ILE A 330 1.65 13.74 -22.08
C ILE A 330 2.20 14.94 -21.30
N ASN A 331 1.37 15.97 -21.15
CA ASN A 331 1.66 17.17 -20.35
C ASN A 331 2.97 17.90 -20.71
N MET A 332 3.36 17.88 -21.99
CA MET A 332 4.52 18.65 -22.47
C MET A 332 4.17 20.14 -22.57
N ASN A 333 5.03 21.01 -22.06
CA ASN A 333 5.03 22.42 -22.41
C ASN A 333 5.75 22.65 -23.75
N GLU A 334 5.77 23.90 -24.24
CA GLU A 334 6.38 24.26 -25.53
C GLU A 334 7.88 23.95 -25.60
N ALA A 335 8.64 24.26 -24.54
CA ALA A 335 10.08 24.02 -24.49
C ALA A 335 10.42 22.53 -24.54
N VAL A 336 9.69 21.71 -23.79
CA VAL A 336 9.82 20.25 -23.81
C VAL A 336 9.44 19.69 -25.17
N LYS A 337 8.28 20.12 -25.72
CA LYS A 337 7.79 19.67 -27.02
C LYS A 337 8.81 19.95 -28.13
N PHE A 338 9.39 21.15 -28.16
CA PHE A 338 10.44 21.51 -29.12
C PHE A 338 11.62 20.53 -29.09
N MET A 339 12.14 20.21 -27.89
CA MET A 339 13.27 19.30 -27.74
C MET A 339 12.93 17.85 -28.16
N VAL A 340 11.73 17.39 -27.79
CA VAL A 340 11.23 16.06 -28.15
C VAL A 340 11.06 15.92 -29.67
N ASP A 341 10.40 16.89 -30.29
CA ASP A 341 10.10 16.87 -31.72
C ASP A 341 11.39 16.96 -32.55
N ARG A 342 12.35 17.79 -32.13
CA ARG A 342 13.68 17.84 -32.73
C ARG A 342 14.38 16.48 -32.71
N ALA A 343 14.43 15.80 -31.55
CA ALA A 343 15.06 14.49 -31.45
C ALA A 343 14.36 13.42 -32.31
N LYS A 344 13.02 13.48 -32.43
CA LYS A 344 12.26 12.58 -33.32
C LYS A 344 12.53 12.84 -34.80
N ILE A 345 12.72 14.11 -35.20
CA ILE A 345 13.08 14.46 -36.58
C ILE A 345 14.49 13.95 -36.91
N GLU A 346 15.45 14.18 -36.01
CA GLU A 346 16.83 13.65 -36.15
C GLU A 346 16.81 12.11 -36.28
N ALA A 347 16.00 11.42 -35.47
CA ALA A 347 15.85 9.97 -35.56
C ALA A 347 15.27 9.45 -36.89
N LYS A 348 14.50 10.26 -37.62
CA LYS A 348 13.98 9.90 -38.95
C LYS A 348 15.02 10.09 -40.06
N LYS A 349 16.05 10.92 -39.85
CA LYS A 349 17.14 11.11 -40.82
C LYS A 349 18.17 9.98 -40.75
N ASP A 350 18.27 9.32 -39.60
CA ASP A 350 19.17 8.18 -39.36
C ASP A 350 18.57 6.82 -39.84
N LYS A 351 17.32 6.82 -40.35
CA LYS A 351 16.64 5.66 -40.94
C LYS A 351 16.60 5.83 -42.45
#